data_AF-A0A1M4L7Q8-F1
#
_entry.id   AF-A0A1M4L7Q8-F1
#
_cell.length_a   1.000
_cell.length_b   1.000
_cell.length_c   1.000
_cell.angle_alpha   90.00
_cell.angle_beta   90.00
_cell.angle_gamma   90.00
#
_symmetry.space_group_name_H-M   'P 1'
#
loop_
_entity.id
_entity.type
_entity.pdbx_description
1 polymer ?
#
loop_
_entity_poly.entity_id
_entity_poly.type
_entity_poly.pdbx_seq_one_letter_code
_entity_poly.pdbx_strand_id
1 'polypeptide(L)'
;MFLLGVPVSALWAVASPSAQAIVTRHVGADAQGRVQGALMSLVSLAGIVGPLMYAWVFALFIGKHAPAHLPGAPWLLAALLLAAGWIVAWRRARLPDSATA
;
A
#
# COMPACT_ATOMS: atom_id res chain seq x y z
N MET A 1 -9.91 -22.83 7.88
CA MET A 1 -8.83 -22.26 7.03
C MET A 1 -9.24 -20.91 6.45
N PHE A 2 -10.25 -20.81 5.57
CA PHE A 2 -10.74 -19.53 5.01
C PHE A 2 -11.16 -18.48 6.07
N LEU A 3 -11.91 -18.89 7.11
CA LEU A 3 -12.39 -18.00 8.17
C LEU A 3 -11.27 -17.41 9.05
N LEU A 4 -10.09 -18.06 9.11
CA LEU A 4 -8.93 -17.52 9.85
C LEU A 4 -8.30 -16.32 9.14
N GLY A 5 -8.54 -16.16 7.84
CA GLY A 5 -8.10 -14.99 7.09
C GLY A 5 -8.95 -13.74 7.38
N VAL A 6 -10.18 -13.92 7.89
CA VAL A 6 -11.14 -12.83 8.09
C VAL A 6 -10.63 -11.81 9.14
N PRO A 7 -10.18 -12.20 10.35
CA PRO A 7 -9.63 -11.25 11.32
C PRO A 7 -8.41 -10.49 10.79
N VAL A 8 -7.54 -11.16 10.03
CA VAL A 8 -6.34 -10.54 9.44
C VAL A 8 -6.73 -9.54 8.35
N SER A 9 -7.69 -9.90 7.48
CA SER A 9 -8.21 -8.99 6.46
C SER A 9 -8.97 -7.80 7.05
N ALA A 10 -9.58 -7.95 8.22
CA ALA A 10 -10.27 -6.86 8.91
C ALA A 10 -9.28 -5.76 9.36
N LEU A 11 -8.04 -6.12 9.71
CA LEU A 11 -6.99 -5.13 10.01
C LEU A 11 -6.66 -4.24 8.81
N TRP A 12 -6.76 -4.79 7.59
CA TRP A 12 -6.56 -4.01 6.36
C TRP A 12 -7.60 -2.90 6.20
N ALA A 13 -8.85 -3.15 6.63
CA ALA A 13 -9.95 -2.19 6.47
C ALA A 13 -9.70 -0.88 7.26
N VAL A 14 -8.92 -0.93 8.33
CA VAL A 14 -8.61 0.25 9.17
C VAL A 14 -7.47 1.09 8.58
N ALA A 15 -6.62 0.53 7.73
CA ALA A 15 -5.45 1.23 7.20
C ALA A 15 -5.80 2.50 6.41
N SER A 16 -6.82 2.43 5.55
CA SER A 16 -7.27 3.57 4.73
C SER A 16 -7.81 4.73 5.57
N PRO A 17 -8.81 4.55 6.45
CA PRO A 17 -9.29 5.66 7.30
C PRO A 17 -8.23 6.20 8.25
N SER A 18 -7.30 5.37 8.76
CA SER A 18 -6.18 5.85 9.57
C SER A 18 -5.23 6.76 8.77
N ALA A 19 -4.86 6.38 7.54
CA ALA A 19 -4.05 7.22 6.68
C ALA A 19 -4.76 8.54 6.35
N GLN A 20 -6.07 8.48 6.08
CA GLN A 20 -6.87 9.67 5.81
C GLN A 20 -6.94 10.62 7.01
N ALA A 21 -7.11 10.10 8.24
CA ALA A 21 -7.12 10.91 9.45
C ALA A 21 -5.79 11.63 9.71
N ILE A 22 -4.66 11.01 9.35
CA ILE A 22 -3.34 11.65 9.46
C ILE A 22 -3.23 12.79 8.44
N VAL A 23 -3.64 12.55 7.19
CA VAL A 23 -3.56 13.56 6.12
C VAL A 23 -4.42 14.79 6.44
N THR A 24 -5.67 14.59 6.88
CA THR A 24 -6.58 15.71 7.18
C THR A 24 -6.16 16.53 8.39
N ARG A 25 -5.38 15.97 9.33
CA ARG A 25 -4.80 16.72 10.45
C ARG A 25 -3.65 17.65 10.04
N HIS A 26 -2.97 17.37 8.92
CA HIS A 26 -1.80 18.13 8.47
C HIS A 26 -2.11 19.09 7.32
N VAL A 27 -3.35 19.08 6.80
CA VAL A 27 -3.75 19.85 5.63
C VAL A 27 -5.01 20.64 5.98
N GLY A 28 -4.95 21.97 5.84
CA GLY A 28 -6.12 22.84 6.04
C GLY A 28 -7.24 22.56 5.02
N ALA A 29 -8.47 22.96 5.36
CA ALA A 29 -9.66 22.71 4.54
C ALA A 29 -9.50 23.18 3.08
N ASP A 30 -8.85 24.33 2.88
CA ASP A 30 -8.62 24.93 1.56
C ASP A 30 -7.69 24.09 0.66
N ALA A 31 -6.87 23.23 1.24
CA ALA A 31 -5.92 22.37 0.51
C ALA A 31 -6.36 20.89 0.46
N GLN A 32 -7.39 20.50 1.21
CA GLN A 32 -7.83 19.12 1.31
C GLN A 32 -8.27 18.55 -0.05
N GLY A 33 -9.02 19.32 -0.85
CA GLY A 33 -9.43 18.90 -2.20
C GLY A 33 -8.24 18.61 -3.13
N ARG A 34 -7.17 19.42 -3.06
CA ARG A 34 -5.95 19.21 -3.86
C ARG A 34 -5.20 17.96 -3.42
N VAL A 35 -5.05 17.75 -2.11
CA VAL A 35 -4.34 16.58 -1.58
C VAL A 35 -5.11 15.29 -1.86
N GLN A 36 -6.43 15.28 -1.68
CA GLN A 36 -7.26 14.12 -2.02
C GLN A 36 -7.26 13.84 -3.52
N GLY A 37 -7.33 14.88 -4.36
CA GLY A 37 -7.18 14.74 -5.81
C GLY A 37 -5.85 14.09 -6.19
N ALA A 38 -4.74 14.56 -5.61
CA ALA A 38 -3.41 13.99 -5.85
C ALA A 38 -3.31 12.53 -5.37
N LEU A 39 -3.85 12.21 -4.19
CA LEU A 39 -3.90 10.83 -3.69
C LEU A 39 -4.72 9.92 -4.61
N MET A 40 -5.89 10.37 -5.06
CA MET A 40 -6.73 9.60 -5.98
C MET A 40 -6.04 9.40 -7.34
N SER A 41 -5.35 10.40 -7.88
CA SER A 41 -4.56 10.23 -9.10
C SER A 41 -3.44 9.20 -8.94
N LEU A 42 -2.76 9.17 -7.79
CA LEU A 42 -1.75 8.14 -7.48
C LEU A 42 -2.37 6.75 -7.38
N VAL A 43 -3.54 6.62 -6.74
CA VAL A 43 -4.28 5.36 -6.66
C VAL A 43 -4.70 4.89 -8.05
N SER A 44 -5.21 5.78 -8.90
CA SER A 44 -5.57 5.44 -10.29
C SER A 44 -4.37 4.96 -11.09
N LEU A 45 -3.22 5.63 -10.98
CA LEU A 45 -1.99 5.21 -11.64
C LEU A 45 -1.54 3.84 -11.13
N ALA A 46 -1.54 3.63 -9.82
CA ALA A 46 -1.24 2.32 -9.22
C ALA A 46 -2.22 1.23 -9.67
N GLY A 47 -3.50 1.58 -9.88
CA GLY A 47 -4.52 0.69 -10.42
C GLY A 47 -4.29 0.24 -11.86
N ILE A 48 -3.52 1.01 -12.65
CA ILE A 48 -3.11 0.64 -14.01
C ILE A 48 -1.80 -0.16 -13.95
N VAL A 49 -0.79 0.35 -13.23
CA VAL A 49 0.55 -0.24 -13.17
C VAL A 49 0.52 -1.58 -12.43
N GLY A 50 -0.26 -1.69 -11.36
CA GLY A 50 -0.33 -2.87 -10.49
C GLY A 50 -0.69 -4.15 -11.25
N PRO A 51 -1.84 -4.22 -11.94
CA PRO A 51 -2.23 -5.40 -12.72
C PRO A 51 -1.23 -5.75 -13.83
N LEU A 52 -0.70 -4.74 -14.53
CA LEU A 52 0.31 -4.96 -15.57
C LEU A 52 1.58 -5.57 -14.99
N MET A 53 2.12 -4.97 -13.93
CA MET A 53 3.30 -5.46 -13.23
C MET A 53 3.08 -6.86 -12.66
N TYR A 54 1.91 -7.13 -12.09
CA TYR A 54 1.55 -8.45 -11.57
C TYR A 54 1.55 -9.51 -12.69
N ALA A 55 0.87 -9.23 -13.81
CA ALA A 55 0.80 -10.13 -14.94
C ALA A 55 2.19 -10.40 -15.55
N TRP A 56 3.01 -9.36 -15.68
CA TRP A 56 4.40 -9.48 -16.17
C TRP A 56 5.25 -10.37 -15.26
N VAL A 57 5.23 -10.13 -13.95
CA VAL A 57 6.00 -10.93 -12.98
C VAL A 57 5.50 -12.37 -12.96
N PHE A 58 4.19 -12.58 -13.05
CA PHE A 58 3.61 -13.92 -13.15
C PHE A 58 4.13 -14.64 -14.40
N ALA A 59 4.06 -14.01 -15.57
CA ALA A 59 4.52 -14.57 -16.83
C ALA A 59 6.02 -14.92 -16.82
N LEU A 60 6.85 -14.08 -16.20
CA LEU A 60 8.30 -14.31 -16.07
C LEU A 60 8.63 -15.57 -15.25
N PHE A 61 7.86 -15.87 -14.20
CA PHE A 61 8.14 -16.97 -13.28
C PHE A 61 7.42 -18.29 -13.60
N ILE A 62 6.60 -18.32 -14.66
CA ILE A 62 5.95 -19.53 -15.19
C ILE A 62 6.44 -19.90 -16.61
N GLY A 63 7.22 -19.02 -17.25
CA GLY A 63 7.70 -19.22 -18.61
C GLY A 63 8.81 -20.28 -18.73
N LYS A 64 9.06 -20.74 -19.96
CA LYS A 64 10.11 -21.73 -20.29
C LYS A 64 11.55 -21.31 -19.91
N HIS A 65 11.79 -20.02 -19.73
CA HIS A 65 13.08 -19.45 -19.29
C HIS A 65 13.00 -18.91 -17.85
N ALA A 66 12.04 -19.38 -17.04
CA ALA A 66 11.87 -18.90 -15.68
C ALA A 66 13.15 -19.18 -14.86
N PRO A 67 13.69 -18.16 -14.17
CA PRO A 67 14.87 -18.35 -13.30
C PRO A 67 14.54 -19.26 -12.09
N ALA A 68 13.27 -19.34 -11.70
CA ALA A 68 12.73 -20.31 -10.76
C ALA A 68 11.23 -20.52 -11.05
N HIS A 69 10.72 -21.74 -10.93
CA HIS A 69 9.28 -22.04 -11.03
C HIS A 69 8.57 -21.61 -9.75
N LEU A 70 8.22 -20.32 -9.67
CA LEU A 70 7.66 -19.69 -8.48
C LEU A 70 6.39 -18.91 -8.86
N PRO A 71 5.25 -19.59 -9.06
CA PRO A 71 4.00 -18.94 -9.47
C PRO A 71 3.50 -17.91 -8.43
N GLY A 72 4.00 -17.98 -7.20
CA GLY A 72 3.76 -17.01 -6.13
C GLY A 72 4.64 -15.73 -6.18
N ALA A 73 5.54 -15.58 -7.15
CA ALA A 73 6.43 -14.42 -7.26
C ALA A 73 5.73 -13.05 -7.22
N PRO A 74 4.55 -12.86 -7.85
CA PRO A 74 3.83 -11.59 -7.74
C PRO A 74 3.40 -11.24 -6.30
N TRP A 75 3.08 -12.23 -5.46
CA TRP A 75 2.76 -12.01 -4.05
C TRP A 75 3.99 -11.56 -3.25
N LEU A 76 5.16 -12.11 -3.57
CA LEU A 76 6.42 -11.67 -2.96
C LEU A 76 6.74 -10.23 -3.35
N LEU A 77 6.51 -9.84 -4.61
CA LEU A 77 6.66 -8.46 -5.04
C LEU A 77 5.70 -7.52 -4.28
N ALA A 78 4.43 -7.91 -4.13
CA ALA A 78 3.47 -7.14 -3.35
C ALA A 78 3.92 -6.97 -1.89
N ALA A 79 4.44 -8.05 -1.27
CA ALA A 79 4.99 -8.00 0.08
C ALA A 79 6.20 -7.06 0.20
N LEU A 80 7.10 -7.05 -0.79
CA LEU A 80 8.26 -6.15 -0.83
C LEU A 80 7.83 -4.68 -0.96
N LEU A 81 6.86 -4.37 -1.82
CA LEU A 81 6.34 -3.01 -1.98
C LEU A 81 5.67 -2.51 -0.70
N LEU A 82 4.88 -3.37 -0.04
CA LEU A 82 4.25 -3.06 1.23
C LEU A 82 5.29 -2.84 2.34
N ALA A 83 6.32 -3.69 2.41
CA ALA A 83 7.42 -3.54 3.35
C ALA A 83 8.20 -2.23 3.12
N ALA A 84 8.45 -1.86 1.86
CA ALA A 84 9.09 -0.58 1.53
C ALA A 84 8.24 0.61 2.00
N GLY A 85 6.92 0.58 1.75
CA GLY A 85 5.99 1.60 2.24
C GLY A 85 5.96 1.70 3.76
N TRP A 86 5.95 0.56 4.44
CA TRP A 86 6.03 0.50 5.91
C TRP A 86 7.34 1.10 6.44
N ILE A 87 8.49 0.78 5.82
CA ILE A 87 9.79 1.36 6.20
C ILE A 87 9.79 2.88 6.02
N VAL A 88 9.22 3.39 4.93
CA VAL A 88 9.11 4.84 4.69
C VAL A 88 8.24 5.49 5.76
N ALA A 89 7.06 4.91 6.04
CA ALA A 89 6.16 5.40 7.07
C ALA A 89 6.83 5.37 8.46
N TRP A 90 7.48 4.27 8.82
CA TRP A 90 8.19 4.11 10.10
C TRP A 90 9.30 5.14 10.29
N ARG A 91 10.10 5.40 9.24
CA ARG A 91 11.18 6.40 9.27
C ARG A 91 10.68 7.84 9.34
N ARG A 92 9.43 8.10 8.92
CA ARG A 92 8.85 9.45 8.85
C ARG A 92 7.79 9.71 9.91
N ALA A 93 7.29 8.67 10.58
CA ALA A 93 6.37 8.78 11.70
C ALA A 93 7.09 9.51 12.85
N ARG A 94 6.81 10.81 12.99
CA ARG A 94 7.19 11.57 14.17
C ARG A 94 6.14 11.25 15.23
N LEU A 95 6.58 10.78 16.40
CA LEU A 95 5.71 10.70 17.57
C LEU A 95 5.23 12.14 17.87
N PRO A 96 3.93 12.37 18.10
CA PRO A 96 3.46 13.67 18.56
C PRO A 96 4.17 13.97 19.87
N ASP A 97 4.89 15.09 19.96
CA ASP A 97 5.45 15.54 21.23
C ASP A 97 4.30 15.73 22.20
N SER A 98 4.28 14.93 23.27
CA SER A 98 3.30 14.99 24.37
C SER A 98 3.45 16.26 25.23
N ALA A 99 3.86 17.38 24.64
CA ALA A 99 4.21 18.61 25.33
C ALA A 99 3.35 19.75 24.79
N THR A 100 2.14 19.85 25.35
CA THR A 100 1.34 21.06 25.68
C THR A 100 -0.14 20.71 25.54
N ALA A 101 -0.66 19.97 26.52
CA ALA A 101 -2.06 20.05 26.93
C ALA A 101 -2.10 20.82 28.25
#